data_AF-A0A535W8F2-F1
#
_entry.id   AF-A0A535W8F2-F1
#
_cell.length_a   1.000
_cell.length_b   1.000
_cell.length_c   1.000
_cell.angle_alpha   90.00
_cell.angle_beta   90.00
_cell.angle_gamma   90.00
#
_symmetry.space_group_name_H-M   'P 1'
#
loop_
_entity.id
_entity.type
_entity.pdbx_description
1 polymer ?
#
loop_
_entity_poly.entity_id
_entity_poly.type
_entity_poly.pdbx_seq_one_letter_code
_entity_poly.pdbx_strand_id
1 'polypeptide(L)'
;MALAWQGNSAVDYSEVRKRETLVAVKGAGDLASGVIHRLVRAGFPVMATELAQPTVVRRTVAFAEAVALGAITVEGVTAQLVTSPEDINAALAVGEVPVLVDEDGSMLKHILGHRMGSSIHSTVLVEATLSKYNSGVTMDDAAIVIALGPGYEAGRDVHAVIETNRGHNLGRVYLEGCAEPNTGVPGAIGGYTVERLLRAPGVGNLYGVRQIGDLVQAGETVATVKSAENDAMPVTAAITGILRGLVSDGLDVRQGMKGIVCMLKIAAYHSPTTLAEAAALLAEVSRTIIAGGTDLLVNPRFMVGVGEIVDIGRLGLNFLVEEQGWLRIGAGATMRTVAQHARVQGLANGILARSAAVCGSPNIRNMATLAGNVASALPSADTPPALLALNAQVVLVGIHGERLVPLDSFFVGPARSVREREIISELRIPLASSDGLRGGFYKIGRTTEDISIVNAAATLLMKDGRITAARLALGAVAPIPLRVVRAEVALIGQPAIEETFRQVAEIVRDEVRPINDQRASAAYRRSMSGVAVTRALRQAAGLAQPGEEWRHA
;
A
#
# COMPACT_ATOMS: atom_id res chain seq x y z
N MET A 1 15.81 -19.48 12.77
CA MET A 1 15.53 -19.86 14.17
C MET A 1 14.15 -19.35 14.51
N ALA A 2 13.21 -20.27 14.68
CA ALA A 2 11.87 -19.96 15.14
C ALA A 2 11.96 -19.40 16.56
N LEU A 3 11.57 -18.14 16.76
CA LEU A 3 11.23 -17.65 18.08
C LEU A 3 9.93 -18.34 18.46
N ALA A 4 10.04 -19.39 19.26
CA ALA A 4 8.90 -20.00 19.92
C ALA A 4 8.22 -18.92 20.77
N TRP A 5 7.00 -18.62 20.40
CA TRP A 5 6.09 -17.74 21.12
C TRP A 5 5.77 -18.42 22.46
N GLN A 6 6.38 -17.95 23.55
CA GLN A 6 6.08 -18.39 24.92
C GLN A 6 5.13 -17.35 25.54
N GLY A 7 3.89 -17.33 25.04
CA GLY A 7 2.77 -16.66 25.70
C GLY A 7 2.18 -17.56 26.78
N ASN A 8 1.58 -16.95 27.80
CA ASN A 8 1.06 -17.54 29.03
C ASN A 8 0.32 -18.89 28.82
N SER A 9 0.60 -19.88 29.68
CA SER A 9 0.35 -21.32 29.52
C SER A 9 -1.12 -21.78 29.65
N ALA A 10 -2.10 -20.96 29.28
CA ALA A 10 -3.52 -21.31 29.43
C ALA A 10 -4.25 -21.56 28.11
N VAL A 11 -3.73 -21.11 26.96
CA VAL A 11 -4.39 -21.25 25.66
C VAL A 11 -3.48 -22.02 24.71
N ASP A 12 -3.93 -23.19 24.25
CA ASP A 12 -3.23 -23.96 23.22
C ASP A 12 -3.61 -23.44 21.83
N TYR A 13 -2.68 -22.76 21.17
CA TYR A 13 -2.88 -22.18 19.83
C TYR A 13 -2.58 -23.17 18.70
N SER A 14 -2.16 -24.41 19.01
CA SER A 14 -1.80 -25.41 18.01
C SER A 14 -3.02 -26.06 17.32
N GLU A 15 -4.23 -25.83 17.84
CA GLU A 15 -5.49 -26.39 17.32
C GLU A 15 -6.24 -25.50 16.32
N VAL A 16 -5.74 -24.29 15.99
CA VAL A 16 -6.44 -23.37 15.08
C VAL A 16 -6.47 -23.89 13.64
N ARG A 17 -7.56 -24.57 13.30
CA ARG A 17 -7.89 -24.98 11.93
C ARG A 17 -8.60 -23.83 11.22
N LYS A 18 -7.89 -23.13 10.33
CA LYS A 18 -8.36 -21.90 9.68
C LYS A 18 -9.79 -21.97 9.12
N ARG A 19 -10.12 -23.05 8.40
CA ARG A 19 -11.44 -23.22 7.77
C ARG A 19 -12.57 -23.56 8.75
N GLU A 20 -12.22 -24.00 9.96
CA GLU A 20 -13.15 -24.39 11.01
C GLU A 20 -13.25 -23.30 12.11
N THR A 21 -12.40 -22.28 12.04
CA THR A 21 -12.33 -21.17 13.00
C THR A 21 -13.06 -19.96 12.45
N LEU A 22 -14.25 -19.67 12.98
CA LEU A 22 -14.95 -18.43 12.66
C LEU A 22 -14.22 -17.24 13.28
N VAL A 23 -13.95 -16.20 12.49
CA VAL A 23 -13.51 -14.92 13.01
C VAL A 23 -14.67 -13.93 12.95
N ALA A 24 -15.17 -13.54 14.12
CA ALA A 24 -16.15 -12.47 14.24
C ALA A 24 -15.43 -11.14 14.41
N VAL A 25 -15.78 -10.16 13.59
CA VAL A 25 -15.19 -8.81 13.64
C VAL A 25 -16.27 -7.82 14.07
N LYS A 26 -16.08 -7.19 15.23
CA LYS A 26 -16.95 -6.11 15.68
C LYS A 26 -16.53 -4.81 14.97
N GLY A 27 -17.40 -4.30 14.12
CA GLY A 27 -17.14 -3.19 13.19
C GLY A 27 -16.78 -3.67 11.77
N ALA A 28 -17.24 -2.92 10.77
CA ALA A 28 -16.96 -3.13 9.35
C ALA A 28 -16.45 -1.84 8.67
N GLY A 29 -16.00 -0.85 9.45
CA GLY A 29 -15.36 0.39 8.99
C GLY A 29 -14.06 0.16 8.19
N ASP A 30 -13.35 1.24 7.88
CA ASP A 30 -12.21 1.20 6.95
C ASP A 30 -11.03 0.31 7.42
N LEU A 31 -10.63 0.43 8.69
CA LEU A 31 -9.58 -0.42 9.26
C LEU A 31 -10.05 -1.86 9.49
N ALA A 32 -11.31 -2.05 9.94
CA ALA A 32 -11.91 -3.37 10.08
C ALA A 32 -11.95 -4.13 8.74
N SER A 33 -12.28 -3.42 7.66
CA SER A 33 -12.31 -3.99 6.31
C SER A 33 -10.95 -4.51 5.84
N GLY A 34 -9.86 -3.81 6.20
CA GLY A 34 -8.51 -4.31 5.95
C GLY A 34 -8.18 -5.60 6.72
N VAL A 35 -8.67 -5.73 7.96
CA VAL A 35 -8.52 -6.96 8.76
C VAL A 35 -9.34 -8.10 8.18
N ILE A 36 -10.63 -7.85 7.90
CA ILE A 36 -11.56 -8.82 7.28
C ILE A 36 -10.96 -9.34 5.97
N HIS A 37 -10.56 -8.45 5.08
CA HIS A 37 -9.96 -8.81 3.79
C HIS A 37 -8.75 -9.72 3.97
N ARG A 38 -7.83 -9.36 4.88
CA ARG A 38 -6.62 -10.15 5.12
C ARG A 38 -6.92 -11.54 5.68
N LEU A 39 -7.89 -11.65 6.59
CA LEU A 39 -8.32 -12.91 7.19
C LEU A 39 -9.00 -13.82 6.16
N VAL A 40 -9.91 -13.29 5.34
CA VAL A 40 -10.54 -14.03 4.24
C VAL A 40 -9.49 -14.54 3.26
N ARG A 41 -8.55 -13.67 2.84
CA ARG A 41 -7.43 -14.04 1.96
C ARG A 41 -6.49 -15.07 2.59
N ALA A 42 -6.42 -15.15 3.92
CA ALA A 42 -5.66 -16.16 4.65
C ALA A 42 -6.40 -17.51 4.79
N GLY A 43 -7.68 -17.56 4.41
CA GLY A 43 -8.53 -18.75 4.38
C GLY A 43 -9.45 -18.92 5.59
N PHE A 44 -9.67 -17.88 6.39
CA PHE A 44 -10.63 -17.92 7.49
C PHE A 44 -12.05 -17.59 7.01
N PRO A 45 -13.09 -18.26 7.50
CA PRO A 45 -14.46 -17.74 7.46
C PRO A 45 -14.56 -16.53 8.39
N VAL A 46 -15.10 -15.42 7.89
CA VAL A 46 -15.16 -14.15 8.63
C VAL A 46 -16.57 -13.60 8.55
N MET A 47 -17.11 -13.18 9.70
CA MET A 47 -18.33 -12.36 9.77
C MET A 47 -18.00 -11.00 10.38
N ALA A 48 -18.84 -10.00 10.11
CA ALA A 48 -18.72 -8.70 10.73
C ALA A 48 -20.05 -8.22 11.32
N THR A 49 -19.98 -7.38 12.33
CA THR A 49 -21.12 -6.60 12.80
C THR A 49 -20.90 -5.11 12.59
N GLU A 50 -21.99 -4.36 12.41
CA GLU A 50 -21.93 -2.91 12.18
C GLU A 50 -23.20 -2.21 12.71
N LEU A 51 -23.14 -0.88 12.85
CA LEU A 51 -24.29 -0.04 13.17
C LEU A 51 -25.31 -0.01 12.02
N ALA A 52 -26.58 0.26 12.35
CA ALA A 52 -27.64 0.43 11.35
C ALA A 52 -27.37 1.64 10.44
N GLN A 53 -26.74 2.68 10.99
CA GLN A 53 -26.20 3.81 10.24
C GLN A 53 -24.68 3.90 10.43
N PRO A 54 -23.90 3.23 9.56
CA PRO A 54 -22.45 3.24 9.67
C PRO A 54 -21.87 4.66 9.52
N THR A 55 -20.89 5.00 10.34
CA THR A 55 -20.26 6.34 10.35
C THR A 55 -19.02 6.45 9.45
N VAL A 56 -18.82 5.47 8.56
CA VAL A 56 -17.63 5.38 7.72
C VAL A 56 -17.64 6.46 6.64
N VAL A 57 -16.57 7.24 6.56
CA VAL A 57 -16.41 8.28 5.52
C VAL A 57 -15.80 7.72 4.23
N ARG A 58 -15.03 6.62 4.31
CA ARG A 58 -14.38 5.98 3.15
C ARG A 58 -15.21 4.82 2.62
N ARG A 59 -16.46 5.13 2.26
CA ARG A 59 -17.50 4.16 1.89
C ARG A 59 -17.07 3.16 0.81
N THR A 60 -16.36 3.64 -0.21
CA THR A 60 -15.95 2.82 -1.38
C THR A 60 -14.92 1.74 -1.07
N VAL A 61 -14.36 1.71 0.15
CA VAL A 61 -13.37 0.71 0.59
C VAL A 61 -13.73 0.09 1.94
N ALA A 62 -14.99 0.21 2.38
CA ALA A 62 -15.43 -0.29 3.68
C ALA A 62 -16.60 -1.27 3.52
N PHE A 63 -16.50 -2.45 4.13
CA PHE A 63 -17.56 -3.45 4.13
C PHE A 63 -18.82 -3.00 4.87
N ALA A 64 -18.72 -2.03 5.77
CA ALA A 64 -19.85 -1.33 6.39
C ALA A 64 -20.85 -0.79 5.36
N GLU A 65 -20.39 -0.47 4.15
CA GLU A 65 -21.25 0.01 3.07
C GLU A 65 -22.28 -1.04 2.61
N ALA A 66 -22.04 -2.33 2.89
CA ALA A 66 -23.03 -3.39 2.66
C ALA A 66 -24.36 -3.11 3.38
N VAL A 67 -24.34 -2.43 4.54
CA VAL A 67 -25.57 -2.06 5.27
C VAL A 67 -26.46 -1.14 4.43
N ALA A 68 -25.87 -0.23 3.66
CA ALA A 68 -26.60 0.69 2.81
C ALA A 68 -26.94 0.10 1.42
N LEU A 69 -26.04 -0.70 0.84
CA LEU A 69 -26.16 -1.19 -0.54
C LEU A 69 -26.70 -2.63 -0.65
N GLY A 70 -26.84 -3.34 0.46
CA GLY A 70 -27.11 -4.77 0.51
C GLY A 70 -25.86 -5.64 0.30
N ALA A 71 -24.90 -5.19 -0.52
CA ALA A 71 -23.59 -5.84 -0.68
C ALA A 71 -22.53 -4.85 -1.20
N ILE A 72 -21.26 -5.15 -0.94
CA ILE A 72 -20.11 -4.43 -1.52
C ILE A 72 -18.93 -5.38 -1.74
N THR A 73 -18.22 -5.21 -2.86
CA THR A 73 -16.97 -5.93 -3.13
C THR A 73 -15.78 -4.99 -2.99
N VAL A 74 -14.84 -5.33 -2.10
CA VAL A 74 -13.57 -4.60 -1.91
C VAL A 74 -12.42 -5.55 -2.23
N GLU A 75 -11.62 -5.18 -3.22
CA GLU A 75 -10.45 -5.96 -3.67
C GLU A 75 -10.75 -7.47 -3.88
N GLY A 76 -11.90 -7.78 -4.48
CA GLY A 76 -12.33 -9.16 -4.81
C GLY A 76 -12.85 -9.98 -3.63
N VAL A 77 -13.07 -9.36 -2.47
CA VAL A 77 -13.82 -9.95 -1.34
C VAL A 77 -15.18 -9.27 -1.28
N THR A 78 -16.26 -10.04 -1.29
CA THR A 78 -17.63 -9.53 -1.20
C THR A 78 -18.13 -9.63 0.23
N ALA A 79 -18.68 -8.53 0.73
CA ALA A 79 -19.44 -8.48 1.97
C ALA A 79 -20.92 -8.26 1.64
N GLN A 80 -21.79 -9.00 2.33
CA GLN A 80 -23.24 -8.99 2.11
C GLN A 80 -23.95 -8.67 3.42
N LEU A 81 -24.94 -7.79 3.39
CA LEU A 81 -25.83 -7.58 4.52
C LEU A 81 -26.70 -8.83 4.73
N VAL A 82 -26.66 -9.36 5.96
CA VAL A 82 -27.57 -10.41 6.40
C VAL A 82 -28.54 -9.84 7.44
N THR A 83 -29.77 -10.37 7.46
CA THR A 83 -30.83 -9.87 8.35
C THR A 83 -31.03 -10.76 9.58
N SER A 84 -30.47 -11.96 9.57
CA SER A 84 -30.62 -12.94 10.64
C SER A 84 -29.33 -13.75 10.86
N PRO A 85 -29.07 -14.24 12.09
CA PRO A 85 -27.94 -15.12 12.37
C PRO A 85 -27.92 -16.42 11.55
N GLU A 86 -29.10 -16.91 11.17
CA GLU A 86 -29.28 -18.12 10.40
C GLU A 86 -28.66 -18.00 8.99
N ASP A 87 -28.67 -16.80 8.42
CA ASP A 87 -28.15 -16.50 7.07
C ASP A 87 -26.62 -16.45 7.02
N ILE A 88 -25.94 -16.33 8.17
CA ILE A 88 -24.47 -16.22 8.26
C ILE A 88 -23.80 -17.41 7.60
N ASN A 89 -24.26 -18.63 7.89
CA ASN A 89 -23.64 -19.84 7.34
C ASN A 89 -23.85 -19.96 5.82
N ALA A 90 -24.97 -19.45 5.30
CA ALA A 90 -25.24 -19.46 3.87
C ALA A 90 -24.28 -18.52 3.12
N ALA A 91 -24.07 -17.29 3.62
CA ALA A 91 -23.11 -16.34 3.05
C ALA A 91 -21.66 -16.89 3.11
N LEU A 92 -21.26 -17.46 4.25
CA LEU A 92 -19.93 -18.05 4.41
C LEU A 92 -19.71 -19.23 3.46
N ALA A 93 -20.73 -20.04 3.18
CA ALA A 93 -20.62 -21.20 2.29
C ALA A 93 -20.29 -20.83 0.83
N VAL A 94 -20.69 -19.64 0.39
CA VAL A 94 -20.34 -19.09 -0.94
C VAL A 94 -19.10 -18.20 -0.92
N GLY A 95 -18.42 -18.10 0.23
CA GLY A 95 -17.18 -17.34 0.39
C GLY A 95 -17.37 -15.83 0.57
N GLU A 96 -18.58 -15.40 0.92
CA GLU A 96 -18.89 -14.00 1.22
C GLU A 96 -18.78 -13.70 2.71
N VAL A 97 -18.57 -12.43 3.04
CA VAL A 97 -18.50 -11.93 4.42
C VAL A 97 -19.89 -11.44 4.83
N PRO A 98 -20.64 -12.16 5.68
CA PRO A 98 -21.89 -11.63 6.22
C PRO A 98 -21.61 -10.45 7.15
N VAL A 99 -22.34 -9.36 6.92
CA VAL A 99 -22.37 -8.15 7.75
C VAL A 99 -23.74 -8.08 8.39
N LEU A 100 -23.79 -8.08 9.72
CA LEU A 100 -25.03 -8.03 10.48
C LEU A 100 -25.15 -6.69 11.22
N VAL A 101 -26.33 -6.09 11.20
CA VAL A 101 -26.61 -4.90 12.01
C VAL A 101 -26.75 -5.31 13.48
N ASP A 102 -25.92 -4.73 14.35
CA ASP A 102 -25.86 -5.06 15.78
C ASP A 102 -25.43 -3.82 16.59
N GLU A 103 -26.40 -2.95 16.90
CA GLU A 103 -26.13 -1.65 17.52
C GLU A 103 -25.66 -1.75 18.99
N ASP A 104 -26.21 -2.71 19.73
CA ASP A 104 -25.92 -2.91 21.16
C ASP A 104 -24.94 -4.07 21.43
N GLY A 105 -24.53 -4.80 20.40
CA GLY A 105 -23.63 -5.94 20.51
C GLY A 105 -24.29 -7.22 21.03
N SER A 106 -25.60 -7.21 21.24
CA SER A 106 -26.33 -8.35 21.78
C SER A 106 -26.30 -9.54 20.84
N MET A 107 -26.35 -9.28 19.53
CA MET A 107 -26.40 -10.34 18.54
C MET A 107 -25.05 -11.03 18.38
N LEU A 108 -23.97 -10.24 18.38
CA LEU A 108 -22.61 -10.77 18.43
C LEU A 108 -22.43 -11.69 19.65
N LYS A 109 -22.84 -11.24 20.84
CA LYS A 109 -22.74 -12.07 22.06
C LYS A 109 -23.58 -13.34 21.98
N HIS A 110 -24.78 -13.26 21.42
CA HIS A 110 -25.63 -14.42 21.19
C HIS A 110 -24.96 -15.46 20.27
N ILE A 111 -24.39 -15.01 19.15
CA ILE A 111 -23.69 -15.87 18.18
C ILE A 111 -22.45 -16.52 18.81
N LEU A 112 -21.65 -15.74 19.54
CA LEU A 112 -20.45 -16.22 20.22
C LEU A 112 -20.79 -17.23 21.31
N GLY A 113 -21.79 -16.93 22.15
CA GLY A 113 -22.24 -17.79 23.25
C GLY A 113 -22.77 -19.14 22.78
N HIS A 114 -23.56 -19.17 21.70
CA HIS A 114 -24.03 -20.44 21.11
C HIS A 114 -22.90 -21.33 20.59
N ARG A 115 -21.83 -20.73 20.07
CA ARG A 115 -20.68 -21.48 19.52
C ARG A 115 -19.73 -21.97 20.60
N MET A 116 -19.56 -21.24 21.70
CA MET A 116 -18.75 -21.66 22.84
C MET A 116 -19.30 -22.92 23.54
N GLY A 117 -20.61 -23.19 23.45
CA GLY A 117 -21.23 -24.41 23.99
C GLY A 117 -21.19 -25.63 23.05
N SER A 118 -20.66 -25.48 21.83
CA SER A 118 -20.59 -26.54 20.82
C SER A 118 -19.15 -27.05 20.66
N SER A 119 -18.96 -28.36 20.61
CA SER A 119 -17.64 -29.01 20.58
C SER A 119 -16.85 -28.85 19.26
N ILE A 120 -17.28 -28.00 18.32
CA ILE A 120 -16.80 -28.05 16.92
C ILE A 120 -16.34 -26.69 16.33
N HIS A 121 -16.49 -25.52 16.98
CA HIS A 121 -15.98 -24.26 16.40
C HIS A 121 -15.34 -23.31 17.42
N SER A 122 -14.00 -23.28 17.46
CA SER A 122 -13.28 -22.17 18.11
C SER A 122 -13.63 -20.86 17.41
N THR A 123 -14.01 -19.85 18.18
CA THR A 123 -14.31 -18.52 17.64
C THR A 123 -13.25 -17.53 18.08
N VAL A 124 -12.80 -16.69 17.15
CA VAL A 124 -11.93 -15.55 17.43
C VAL A 124 -12.77 -14.28 17.30
N LEU A 125 -12.67 -13.37 18.27
CA LEU A 125 -13.27 -12.05 18.22
C LEU A 125 -12.20 -11.00 17.93
N VAL A 126 -12.43 -10.15 16.94
CA VAL A 126 -11.64 -8.95 16.69
C VAL A 126 -12.49 -7.71 16.95
N GLU A 127 -12.13 -6.91 17.93
CA GLU A 127 -12.68 -5.58 18.12
C GLU A 127 -11.97 -4.60 17.18
N ALA A 128 -12.68 -4.15 16.15
CA ALA A 128 -12.14 -3.29 15.10
C ALA A 128 -12.91 -1.96 14.94
N THR A 129 -13.69 -1.54 15.95
CA THR A 129 -14.45 -0.28 15.88
C THR A 129 -13.58 0.94 16.11
N LEU A 130 -12.39 0.78 16.73
CA LEU A 130 -11.52 1.89 17.14
C LEU A 130 -12.27 2.92 17.99
N SER A 131 -13.10 2.44 18.91
CA SER A 131 -13.83 3.22 19.91
C SER A 131 -12.90 4.10 20.75
N LYS A 132 -11.65 3.67 20.98
CA LYS A 132 -10.64 4.29 21.88
C LYS A 132 -10.98 4.15 23.37
N TYR A 133 -11.97 3.34 23.69
CA TYR A 133 -12.39 2.94 25.02
C TYR A 133 -12.94 1.52 24.96
N ASN A 134 -12.93 0.78 26.06
CA ASN A 134 -13.50 -0.56 26.06
C ASN A 134 -15.01 -0.48 25.81
N SER A 135 -15.47 -1.03 24.69
CA SER A 135 -16.88 -1.05 24.29
C SER A 135 -17.73 -2.12 25.00
N GLY A 136 -17.22 -2.72 26.08
CA GLY A 136 -17.85 -3.86 26.76
C GLY A 136 -17.46 -5.23 26.22
N VAL A 137 -16.34 -5.30 25.48
CA VAL A 137 -15.71 -6.55 25.04
C VAL A 137 -14.74 -7.03 26.11
N THR A 138 -14.73 -8.33 26.35
CA THR A 138 -13.95 -9.00 27.40
C THR A 138 -13.28 -10.25 26.85
N MET A 139 -12.27 -10.78 27.56
CA MET A 139 -11.61 -12.03 27.19
C MET A 139 -12.55 -13.24 27.17
N ASP A 140 -13.67 -13.18 27.89
CA ASP A 140 -14.63 -14.28 27.98
C ASP A 140 -15.57 -14.36 26.75
N ASP A 141 -15.57 -13.35 25.89
CA ASP A 141 -16.46 -13.31 24.72
C ASP A 141 -16.06 -14.32 23.62
N ALA A 142 -14.81 -14.77 23.58
CA ALA A 142 -14.33 -15.75 22.59
C ALA A 142 -13.02 -16.42 23.03
N ALA A 143 -12.65 -17.54 22.42
CA ALA A 143 -11.42 -18.27 22.73
C ALA A 143 -10.15 -17.41 22.54
N ILE A 144 -10.19 -16.48 21.58
CA ILE A 144 -9.17 -15.46 21.38
C ILE A 144 -9.90 -14.14 21.10
N VAL A 145 -9.47 -13.07 21.77
CA VAL A 145 -10.05 -11.74 21.67
C VAL A 145 -8.94 -10.76 21.41
N ILE A 146 -9.02 -10.03 20.30
CA ILE A 146 -7.99 -9.10 19.84
C ILE A 146 -8.63 -7.72 19.66
N ALA A 147 -8.05 -6.68 20.25
CA ALA A 147 -8.50 -5.30 20.03
C ALA A 147 -7.55 -4.51 19.13
N LEU A 148 -8.11 -3.65 18.28
CA LEU A 148 -7.33 -2.72 17.46
C LEU A 148 -7.25 -1.33 18.12
N GLY A 149 -6.02 -0.90 18.44
CA GLY A 149 -5.75 0.44 18.90
C GLY A 149 -6.02 0.67 20.40
N PRO A 150 -6.05 1.94 20.83
CA PRO A 150 -6.16 2.29 22.24
C PRO A 150 -7.55 1.95 22.81
N GLY A 151 -7.66 1.94 24.14
CA GLY A 151 -8.92 1.70 24.86
C GLY A 151 -9.03 0.32 25.51
N TYR A 152 -8.04 -0.55 25.28
CA TYR A 152 -7.97 -1.91 25.80
C TYR A 152 -6.56 -2.21 26.33
N GLU A 153 -6.49 -3.03 27.37
CA GLU A 153 -5.28 -3.56 27.98
C GLU A 153 -5.15 -5.07 27.70
N ALA A 154 -4.08 -5.47 27.00
CA ALA A 154 -3.78 -6.88 26.74
C ALA A 154 -3.42 -7.61 28.05
N GLY A 155 -3.99 -8.81 28.22
CA GLY A 155 -3.89 -9.61 29.46
C GLY A 155 -4.92 -9.25 30.53
N ARG A 156 -5.74 -8.21 30.31
CA ARG A 156 -6.79 -7.77 31.24
C ARG A 156 -8.16 -7.65 30.57
N ASP A 157 -8.26 -6.86 29.51
CA ASP A 157 -9.52 -6.67 28.77
C ASP A 157 -9.64 -7.68 27.62
N VAL A 158 -8.51 -7.95 26.96
CA VAL A 158 -8.43 -8.78 25.74
C VAL A 158 -7.12 -9.59 25.75
N HIS A 159 -7.04 -10.62 24.91
CA HIS A 159 -5.86 -11.47 24.82
C HIS A 159 -4.68 -10.79 24.10
N ALA A 160 -4.97 -9.89 23.16
CA ALA A 160 -3.95 -9.09 22.48
C ALA A 160 -4.48 -7.73 22.03
N VAL A 161 -3.59 -6.74 22.00
CA VAL A 161 -3.86 -5.41 21.43
C VAL A 161 -2.92 -5.17 20.25
N ILE A 162 -3.46 -4.67 19.15
CA ILE A 162 -2.68 -4.31 17.95
C ILE A 162 -2.48 -2.81 17.90
N GLU A 163 -1.23 -2.36 17.76
CA GLU A 163 -0.92 -0.96 17.57
C GLU A 163 -1.49 -0.42 16.24
N THR A 164 -2.19 0.70 16.31
CA THR A 164 -2.82 1.36 15.16
C THR A 164 -2.31 2.78 14.93
N ASN A 165 -1.56 3.34 15.90
CA ASN A 165 -0.92 4.62 15.72
C ASN A 165 0.16 4.53 14.63
N ARG A 166 0.19 5.55 13.78
CA ARG A 166 1.16 5.62 12.68
C ARG A 166 2.53 5.94 13.27
N GLY A 167 3.43 4.97 13.23
CA GLY A 167 4.78 5.13 13.73
C GLY A 167 5.59 3.85 13.65
N HIS A 168 6.67 3.80 14.42
CA HIS A 168 7.57 2.65 14.52
C HIS A 168 6.86 1.39 15.02
N ASN A 169 5.89 1.54 15.91
CA ASN A 169 5.16 0.43 16.51
C ASN A 169 3.93 -0.01 15.69
N LEU A 170 3.59 0.64 14.57
CA LEU A 170 2.38 0.31 13.80
C LEU A 170 2.30 -1.19 13.47
N GLY A 171 1.19 -1.84 13.84
CA GLY A 171 0.96 -3.28 13.65
C GLY A 171 1.65 -4.19 14.67
N ARG A 172 2.35 -3.63 15.66
CA ARG A 172 2.92 -4.39 16.77
C ARG A 172 1.81 -5.07 17.56
N VAL A 173 2.06 -6.33 17.92
CA VAL A 173 1.19 -7.12 18.79
C VAL A 173 1.68 -6.94 20.23
N TYR A 174 0.81 -6.45 21.11
CA TYR A 174 1.00 -6.43 22.55
C TYR A 174 0.20 -7.57 23.16
N LEU A 175 0.88 -8.43 23.93
CA LEU A 175 0.25 -9.48 24.74
C LEU A 175 0.08 -9.05 26.20
N GLU A 176 0.77 -7.98 26.58
CA GLU A 176 0.66 -7.30 27.86
C GLU A 176 0.71 -5.79 27.60
N GLY A 177 -0.15 -5.03 28.27
CA GLY A 177 -0.22 -3.56 28.17
C GLY A 177 -1.10 -3.04 27.03
N CYS A 178 -0.95 -1.75 26.70
CA CYS A 178 -1.87 -1.03 25.81
C CYS A 178 -1.17 -0.49 24.55
N ALA A 179 -1.96 -0.25 23.49
CA ALA A 179 -1.51 0.57 22.37
C ALA A 179 -1.34 2.04 22.77
N GLU A 180 -0.62 2.80 21.94
CA GLU A 180 -0.39 4.22 22.17
C GLU A 180 -1.70 5.03 22.27
N PRO A 181 -1.81 5.99 23.21
CA PRO A 181 -3.05 6.72 23.46
C PRO A 181 -3.46 7.60 22.28
N ASN A 182 -4.76 7.74 22.06
CA ASN A 182 -5.29 8.63 21.04
C ASN A 182 -5.02 10.10 21.40
N THR A 183 -4.18 10.77 20.62
CA THR A 183 -3.83 12.19 20.84
C THR A 183 -4.96 13.17 20.47
N GLY A 184 -5.99 12.72 19.73
CA GLY A 184 -7.08 13.57 19.25
C GLY A 184 -6.69 14.55 18.14
N VAL A 185 -5.40 14.73 17.87
CA VAL A 185 -4.86 15.61 16.84
C VAL A 185 -4.71 14.81 15.53
N PRO A 186 -5.43 15.17 14.46
CA PRO A 186 -5.21 14.57 13.15
C PRO A 186 -3.77 14.85 12.71
N GLY A 187 -3.05 13.83 12.24
CA GLY A 187 -1.74 14.03 11.64
C GLY A 187 -1.79 15.08 10.52
N ALA A 188 -0.80 15.98 10.50
CA ALA A 188 -0.68 17.01 9.48
C ALA A 188 -0.46 16.37 8.12
N ILE A 189 -1.20 16.85 7.13
CA ILE A 189 -1.04 16.45 5.74
C ILE A 189 -0.88 17.73 4.93
N GLY A 190 0.33 17.97 4.46
CA GLY A 190 0.61 19.15 3.66
C GLY A 190 0.34 20.48 4.38
N GLY A 191 0.68 20.59 5.66
CA GLY A 191 0.43 21.78 6.47
C GLY A 191 -1.01 21.94 6.99
N TYR A 192 -1.97 21.19 6.44
CA TYR A 192 -3.36 21.19 6.90
C TYR A 192 -3.61 20.06 7.89
N THR A 193 -4.36 20.34 8.95
CA THR A 193 -4.71 19.40 10.01
C THR A 193 -6.22 19.25 10.13
N VAL A 194 -6.89 20.31 10.58
CA VAL A 194 -8.33 20.36 10.85
C VAL A 194 -9.11 20.78 9.61
N GLU A 195 -8.50 21.58 8.73
CA GLU A 195 -9.12 22.19 7.55
C GLU A 195 -9.58 21.16 6.52
N ARG A 196 -8.97 19.96 6.50
CA ARG A 196 -9.37 18.83 5.65
C ARG A 196 -10.55 18.02 6.18
N LEU A 197 -11.00 18.31 7.40
CA LEU A 197 -12.07 17.59 8.09
C LEU A 197 -13.28 18.50 8.18
N LEU A 198 -14.30 18.23 7.36
CA LEU A 198 -15.55 18.98 7.46
C LEU A 198 -16.46 18.28 8.48
N ARG A 199 -17.12 19.12 9.27
CA ARG A 199 -17.95 18.68 10.39
C ARG A 199 -19.39 19.14 10.18
N ALA A 200 -20.33 18.37 10.69
CA ALA A 200 -21.73 18.75 10.66
C ALA A 200 -21.95 20.09 11.41
N PRO A 201 -22.63 21.07 10.81
CA PRO A 201 -22.86 22.40 11.40
C PRO A 201 -23.91 22.36 12.52
N GLY A 202 -24.75 21.32 12.57
CA GLY A 202 -25.85 21.18 13.52
C GLY A 202 -26.32 19.73 13.65
N VAL A 203 -27.45 19.54 14.32
CA VAL A 203 -28.12 18.23 14.47
C VAL A 203 -29.07 18.01 13.30
N GLY A 204 -29.11 16.79 12.76
CA GLY A 204 -30.05 16.41 11.69
C GLY A 204 -29.53 15.27 10.82
N ASN A 205 -30.14 15.05 9.65
CA ASN A 205 -29.75 14.05 8.68
C ASN A 205 -28.85 14.67 7.61
N LEU A 206 -27.69 14.06 7.34
CA LEU A 206 -26.74 14.54 6.34
C LEU A 206 -27.02 13.95 4.96
N TYR A 207 -27.01 14.80 3.92
CA TYR A 207 -27.17 14.40 2.52
C TYR A 207 -26.07 15.01 1.65
N GLY A 208 -25.40 14.19 0.85
CA GLY A 208 -24.40 14.60 -0.12
C GLY A 208 -24.98 15.47 -1.23
N VAL A 209 -24.30 16.58 -1.54
CA VAL A 209 -24.55 17.41 -2.74
C VAL A 209 -23.47 17.14 -3.81
N ARG A 210 -22.38 16.50 -3.41
CA ARG A 210 -21.25 16.05 -4.23
C ARG A 210 -20.97 14.58 -3.91
N GLN A 211 -20.22 13.92 -4.79
CA GLN A 211 -19.82 12.53 -4.64
C GLN A 211 -18.33 12.38 -4.31
N ILE A 212 -17.96 11.28 -3.67
CA ILE A 212 -16.54 10.94 -3.47
C ILE A 212 -15.87 10.84 -4.85
N GLY A 213 -14.80 11.61 -5.05
CA GLY A 213 -14.10 11.76 -6.32
C GLY A 213 -14.30 13.12 -6.99
N ASP A 214 -15.35 13.86 -6.65
CA ASP A 214 -15.63 15.18 -7.24
C ASP A 214 -14.57 16.21 -6.85
N LEU A 215 -14.26 17.10 -7.80
CA LEU A 215 -13.49 18.32 -7.53
C LEU A 215 -14.42 19.41 -6.99
N VAL A 216 -14.08 20.00 -5.84
CA VAL A 216 -14.87 21.04 -5.15
C VAL A 216 -14.01 22.28 -4.88
N GLN A 217 -14.61 23.47 -4.87
CA GLN A 217 -13.95 24.73 -4.53
C GLN A 217 -14.14 25.11 -3.06
N ALA A 218 -13.20 25.85 -2.48
CA ALA A 218 -13.39 26.40 -1.15
C ALA A 218 -14.66 27.28 -1.10
N GLY A 219 -15.48 27.08 -0.06
CA GLY A 219 -16.79 27.71 0.09
C GLY A 219 -17.96 26.98 -0.59
N GLU A 220 -17.68 26.00 -1.45
CA GLU A 220 -18.71 25.22 -2.13
C GLU A 220 -19.41 24.25 -1.16
N THR A 221 -20.73 24.14 -1.25
CA THR A 221 -21.52 23.17 -0.48
C THR A 221 -21.30 21.75 -1.00
N VAL A 222 -20.79 20.87 -0.16
CA VAL A 222 -20.53 19.46 -0.50
C VAL A 222 -21.56 18.51 0.09
N ALA A 223 -22.25 18.92 1.15
CA ALA A 223 -23.37 18.23 1.75
C ALA A 223 -24.30 19.22 2.45
N THR A 224 -25.48 18.76 2.84
CA THR A 224 -26.45 19.52 3.63
C THR A 224 -26.90 18.69 4.83
N VAL A 225 -27.07 19.33 5.99
CA VAL A 225 -27.72 18.71 7.15
C VAL A 225 -29.15 19.26 7.24
N LYS A 226 -30.14 18.37 7.28
CA LYS A 226 -31.56 18.72 7.34
C LYS A 226 -32.14 18.31 8.68
N SER A 227 -33.01 19.12 9.25
CA SER A 227 -33.68 18.86 10.53
C SER A 227 -35.12 19.39 10.49
N ALA A 228 -35.94 19.05 11.48
CA ALA A 228 -37.30 19.58 11.58
C ALA A 228 -37.35 21.12 11.67
N GLU A 229 -36.29 21.76 12.17
CA GLU A 229 -36.21 23.21 12.37
C GLU A 229 -35.48 23.94 11.24
N ASN A 230 -34.72 23.21 10.40
CA ASN A 230 -33.90 23.78 9.33
C ASN A 230 -33.92 22.86 8.10
N ASP A 231 -34.44 23.38 6.98
CA ASP A 231 -34.55 22.65 5.72
C ASP A 231 -33.19 22.31 5.08
N ALA A 232 -32.16 23.14 5.30
CA ALA A 232 -30.81 22.89 4.82
C ALA A 232 -29.74 23.73 5.55
N MET A 233 -28.88 23.07 6.32
CA MET A 233 -27.65 23.65 6.85
C MET A 233 -26.46 23.19 5.97
N PRO A 234 -25.80 24.10 5.23
CA PRO A 234 -24.74 23.70 4.30
C PRO A 234 -23.47 23.26 5.03
N VAL A 235 -22.89 22.14 4.58
CA VAL A 235 -21.52 21.75 4.89
C VAL A 235 -20.63 22.20 3.73
N THR A 236 -19.81 23.22 3.96
CA THR A 236 -18.98 23.84 2.92
C THR A 236 -17.55 23.32 2.97
N ALA A 237 -16.92 23.18 1.80
CA ALA A 237 -15.52 22.81 1.70
C ALA A 237 -14.64 23.96 2.23
N ALA A 238 -13.79 23.69 3.23
CA ALA A 238 -12.85 24.68 3.74
C ALA A 238 -11.64 24.90 2.79
N ILE A 239 -11.39 23.96 1.89
CA ILE A 239 -10.31 24.01 0.89
C ILE A 239 -10.82 23.52 -0.47
N THR A 240 -10.30 24.09 -1.56
CA THR A 240 -10.49 23.54 -2.91
C THR A 240 -9.81 22.16 -2.97
N GLY A 241 -10.46 21.16 -3.54
CA GLY A 241 -9.82 19.89 -3.87
C GLY A 241 -10.74 18.72 -4.19
N ILE A 242 -10.20 17.49 -4.17
CA ILE A 242 -10.99 16.27 -4.41
C ILE A 242 -11.70 15.83 -3.12
N LEU A 243 -13.01 15.57 -3.20
CA LEU A 243 -13.77 14.98 -2.11
C LEU A 243 -13.38 13.50 -1.95
N ARG A 244 -12.82 13.09 -0.80
CA ARG A 244 -12.30 11.72 -0.58
C ARG A 244 -13.07 10.89 0.43
N GLY A 245 -13.97 11.52 1.16
CA GLY A 245 -14.83 10.81 2.08
C GLY A 245 -16.09 11.59 2.33
N LEU A 246 -17.19 10.87 2.36
CA LEU A 246 -18.53 11.37 2.59
C LEU A 246 -19.29 10.21 3.23
N VAL A 247 -20.01 10.46 4.31
CA VAL A 247 -20.89 9.48 4.93
C VAL A 247 -22.09 9.14 4.03
N SER A 248 -22.88 8.15 4.43
CA SER A 248 -24.11 7.79 3.73
C SER A 248 -25.18 8.87 3.88
N ASP A 249 -25.97 9.04 2.82
CA ASP A 249 -27.13 9.92 2.85
C ASP A 249 -28.12 9.44 3.91
N GLY A 250 -28.69 10.40 4.63
CA GLY A 250 -29.63 10.14 5.72
C GLY A 250 -28.96 9.89 7.08
N LEU A 251 -27.62 9.81 7.18
CA LEU A 251 -26.94 9.60 8.47
C LEU A 251 -27.32 10.68 9.48
N ASP A 252 -27.75 10.24 10.66
CA ASP A 252 -27.99 11.09 11.82
C ASP A 252 -26.66 11.68 12.32
N VAL A 253 -26.55 13.00 12.27
CA VAL A 253 -25.35 13.74 12.69
C VAL A 253 -25.67 14.70 13.83
N ARG A 254 -24.66 14.94 14.66
CA ARG A 254 -24.65 15.99 15.69
C ARG A 254 -23.64 17.06 15.33
N GLN A 255 -23.80 18.25 15.88
CA GLN A 255 -22.85 19.35 15.67
C GLN A 255 -21.42 18.90 15.98
N GLY A 256 -20.48 19.17 15.08
CA GLY A 256 -19.07 18.80 15.25
C GLY A 256 -18.73 17.35 14.88
N MET A 257 -19.72 16.50 14.59
CA MET A 257 -19.50 15.14 14.11
C MET A 257 -18.75 15.17 12.77
N LYS A 258 -17.74 14.31 12.64
CA LYS A 258 -16.95 14.20 11.42
C LYS A 258 -17.74 13.41 10.38
N GLY A 259 -18.19 14.09 9.33
CA GLY A 259 -18.98 13.47 8.25
C GLY A 259 -18.31 13.47 6.88
N ILE A 260 -17.25 14.27 6.67
CA ILE A 260 -16.70 14.52 5.33
C ILE A 260 -15.20 14.76 5.37
N VAL A 261 -14.49 14.29 4.34
CA VAL A 261 -13.05 14.53 4.15
C VAL A 261 -12.81 15.08 2.73
N CYS A 262 -12.44 16.36 2.63
CA CYS A 262 -11.99 16.99 1.38
C CYS A 262 -10.47 17.04 1.37
N MET A 263 -9.82 16.52 0.32
CA MET A 263 -8.36 16.50 0.18
C MET A 263 -7.95 16.59 -1.29
N LEU A 264 -7.17 17.66 -1.59
CA LEU A 264 -6.26 17.87 -2.73
C LEU A 264 -6.68 19.00 -3.69
N LYS A 265 -6.20 20.23 -3.48
CA LYS A 265 -6.39 21.36 -4.41
C LYS A 265 -5.83 21.01 -5.79
N ILE A 266 -6.58 21.23 -6.87
CA ILE A 266 -6.11 21.16 -8.27
C ILE A 266 -6.63 22.42 -8.96
N ALA A 267 -5.73 23.23 -9.53
CA ALA A 267 -6.09 24.50 -10.16
C ALA A 267 -6.60 24.32 -11.60
N ALA A 268 -6.00 23.40 -12.38
CA ALA A 268 -6.46 23.05 -13.72
C ALA A 268 -6.05 21.62 -14.09
N TYR A 269 -6.77 21.03 -15.04
CA TYR A 269 -6.51 19.67 -15.55
C TYR A 269 -6.45 19.70 -17.08
N HIS A 270 -5.32 19.28 -17.64
CA HIS A 270 -5.07 19.23 -19.08
C HIS A 270 -4.92 17.78 -19.52
N SER A 271 -5.61 17.40 -20.59
CA SER A 271 -5.60 16.03 -21.13
C SER A 271 -5.19 16.05 -22.61
N PRO A 272 -3.93 16.38 -22.93
CA PRO A 272 -3.44 16.39 -24.31
C PRO A 272 -3.56 15.02 -24.97
N THR A 273 -3.57 15.03 -26.30
CA THR A 273 -3.68 13.82 -27.12
C THR A 273 -2.38 13.48 -27.85
N THR A 274 -1.41 14.40 -27.87
CA THR A 274 -0.09 14.17 -28.45
C THR A 274 1.04 14.53 -27.47
N LEU A 275 2.21 13.91 -27.64
CA LEU A 275 3.41 14.25 -26.88
C LEU A 275 3.84 15.70 -27.09
N ALA A 276 3.66 16.23 -28.30
CA ALA A 276 3.99 17.62 -28.63
C ALA A 276 3.11 18.62 -27.86
N GLU A 277 1.79 18.38 -27.80
CA GLU A 277 0.86 19.17 -26.98
C GLU A 277 1.23 19.10 -25.50
N ALA A 278 1.52 17.90 -25.00
CA ALA A 278 1.89 17.71 -23.60
C ALA A 278 3.21 18.43 -23.26
N ALA A 279 4.20 18.38 -24.15
CA ALA A 279 5.46 19.11 -24.00
C ALA A 279 5.28 20.64 -24.05
N ALA A 280 4.41 21.14 -24.93
CA ALA A 280 4.07 22.56 -25.00
C ALA A 280 3.40 23.04 -23.70
N LEU A 281 2.46 22.28 -23.16
CA LEU A 281 1.88 22.56 -21.84
C LEU A 281 2.96 22.55 -20.75
N LEU A 282 3.91 21.62 -20.75
CA LEU A 282 4.93 21.64 -19.70
C LEU A 282 5.91 22.81 -19.83
N ALA A 283 6.08 23.37 -21.03
CA ALA A 283 7.04 24.43 -21.31
C ALA A 283 6.67 25.78 -20.68
N GLU A 284 5.39 26.11 -20.56
CA GLU A 284 4.92 27.43 -20.11
C GLU A 284 5.16 27.64 -18.61
N VAL A 285 4.59 26.74 -17.79
CA VAL A 285 4.58 26.83 -16.33
C VAL A 285 4.87 25.48 -15.71
N SER A 286 5.26 25.46 -14.44
CA SER A 286 5.48 24.21 -13.71
C SER A 286 4.16 23.47 -13.49
N ARG A 287 3.93 22.39 -14.26
CA ARG A 287 2.75 21.53 -14.14
C ARG A 287 3.14 20.15 -13.59
N THR A 288 2.22 19.50 -12.91
CA THR A 288 2.38 18.15 -12.40
C THR A 288 1.90 17.15 -13.45
N ILE A 289 2.74 16.18 -13.79
CA ILE A 289 2.38 15.13 -14.73
C ILE A 289 1.64 14.02 -13.98
N ILE A 290 0.52 13.55 -14.51
CA ILE A 290 -0.20 12.38 -14.02
C ILE A 290 -0.23 11.29 -15.10
N ALA A 291 -0.02 10.05 -14.66
CA ALA A 291 -0.37 8.84 -15.41
C ALA A 291 -1.31 8.00 -14.53
N GLY A 292 -0.77 7.04 -13.78
CA GLY A 292 -1.55 6.24 -12.82
C GLY A 292 -2.06 6.99 -11.58
N GLY A 293 -1.48 8.14 -11.25
CA GLY A 293 -1.91 9.00 -10.13
C GLY A 293 -1.73 8.45 -8.72
N THR A 294 -1.17 7.25 -8.56
CA THR A 294 -1.09 6.56 -7.25
C THR A 294 -0.23 7.31 -6.23
N ASP A 295 0.82 8.02 -6.66
CA ASP A 295 1.65 8.85 -5.78
C ASP A 295 1.00 10.19 -5.42
N LEU A 296 0.16 10.76 -6.28
CA LEU A 296 -0.51 12.05 -6.02
C LEU A 296 -1.42 11.99 -4.79
N LEU A 297 -2.02 10.83 -4.55
CA LEU A 297 -2.99 10.66 -3.48
C LEU A 297 -2.35 10.45 -2.11
N VAL A 298 -1.12 9.93 -2.07
CA VAL A 298 -0.48 9.46 -0.82
C VAL A 298 0.81 10.19 -0.47
N ASN A 299 1.45 10.88 -1.42
CA ASN A 299 2.67 11.61 -1.19
C ASN A 299 2.38 12.98 -0.56
N PRO A 300 2.89 13.27 0.66
CA PRO A 300 2.66 14.55 1.34
C PRO A 300 2.98 15.78 0.49
N ARG A 301 3.92 15.68 -0.46
CA ARG A 301 4.28 16.75 -1.40
C ARG A 301 3.12 17.21 -2.26
N PHE A 302 2.23 16.30 -2.63
CA PHE A 302 1.07 16.61 -3.46
C PHE A 302 -0.16 16.85 -2.60
N MET A 303 -0.24 16.28 -1.40
CA MET A 303 -1.41 16.41 -0.53
C MET A 303 -1.67 17.85 -0.03
N VAL A 304 -0.68 18.76 -0.10
CA VAL A 304 -0.83 20.22 0.10
C VAL A 304 -1.73 20.87 -0.96
N GLY A 305 -1.93 20.20 -2.10
CA GLY A 305 -2.43 20.76 -3.33
C GLY A 305 -1.44 20.56 -4.50
N VAL A 306 -2.00 20.37 -5.67
CA VAL A 306 -1.33 20.35 -6.97
C VAL A 306 -1.78 21.61 -7.72
N GLY A 307 -0.86 22.27 -8.41
CA GLY A 307 -1.21 23.42 -9.27
C GLY A 307 -2.03 22.94 -10.47
N GLU A 308 -1.41 22.96 -11.65
CA GLU A 308 -2.03 22.39 -12.85
C GLU A 308 -1.52 20.97 -13.10
N ILE A 309 -2.39 20.13 -13.64
CA ILE A 309 -2.09 18.73 -13.98
C ILE A 309 -2.06 18.56 -15.50
N VAL A 310 -1.10 17.78 -15.99
CA VAL A 310 -1.06 17.28 -17.37
C VAL A 310 -1.15 15.76 -17.34
N ASP A 311 -2.26 15.23 -17.85
CA ASP A 311 -2.54 13.80 -17.95
C ASP A 311 -2.01 13.20 -19.24
N ILE A 312 -1.07 12.26 -19.11
CA ILE A 312 -0.45 11.58 -20.26
C ILE A 312 -1.17 10.27 -20.63
N GLY A 313 -2.27 9.93 -19.96
CA GLY A 313 -3.00 8.67 -20.16
C GLY A 313 -3.57 8.49 -21.57
N ARG A 314 -3.80 9.57 -22.32
CA ARG A 314 -4.34 9.53 -23.70
C ARG A 314 -3.28 9.57 -24.79
N LEU A 315 -1.99 9.55 -24.45
CA LEU A 315 -0.89 9.68 -25.42
C LEU A 315 -0.51 8.37 -26.12
N GLY A 316 -1.24 7.27 -25.88
CA GLY A 316 -0.91 5.97 -26.48
C GLY A 316 0.38 5.33 -25.96
N LEU A 317 0.87 5.74 -24.78
CA LEU A 317 2.15 5.28 -24.21
C LEU A 317 2.05 3.94 -23.45
N ASN A 318 0.97 3.18 -23.62
CA ASN A 318 0.80 1.87 -22.99
C ASN A 318 1.26 0.75 -23.94
N PHE A 319 2.56 0.59 -24.08
CA PHE A 319 3.16 -0.42 -24.94
C PHE A 319 4.38 -1.07 -24.29
N LEU A 320 4.70 -2.28 -24.77
CA LEU A 320 5.93 -2.97 -24.46
C LEU A 320 6.37 -3.73 -25.72
N VAL A 321 7.49 -3.32 -26.32
CA VAL A 321 7.92 -3.81 -27.64
C VAL A 321 9.43 -4.03 -27.68
N GLU A 322 9.86 -4.96 -28.52
CA GLU A 322 11.27 -5.14 -28.87
C GLU A 322 11.57 -4.47 -30.20
N GLU A 323 12.54 -3.56 -30.19
CA GLU A 323 12.93 -2.85 -31.40
C GLU A 323 14.38 -2.39 -31.31
N GLN A 324 15.13 -2.56 -32.41
CA GLN A 324 16.51 -2.07 -32.54
C GLN A 324 17.45 -2.51 -31.39
N GLY A 325 17.25 -3.72 -30.86
CA GLY A 325 18.07 -4.26 -29.76
C GLY A 325 17.68 -3.76 -28.36
N TRP A 326 16.53 -3.10 -28.22
CA TRP A 326 15.98 -2.61 -26.96
C TRP A 326 14.64 -3.26 -26.64
N LEU A 327 14.42 -3.52 -25.35
CA LEU A 327 13.08 -3.65 -24.81
C LEU A 327 12.59 -2.25 -24.45
N ARG A 328 11.61 -1.73 -25.19
CA ARG A 328 11.00 -0.42 -24.98
C ARG A 328 9.74 -0.60 -24.15
N ILE A 329 9.63 0.14 -23.05
CA ILE A 329 8.48 0.11 -22.15
C ILE A 329 7.91 1.53 -22.06
N GLY A 330 6.73 1.74 -22.66
CA GLY A 330 6.08 3.03 -22.70
C GLY A 330 5.66 3.53 -21.31
N ALA A 331 5.54 4.85 -21.15
CA ALA A 331 5.24 5.47 -19.87
C ALA A 331 3.89 5.11 -19.25
N GLY A 332 2.93 4.67 -20.08
CA GLY A 332 1.63 4.17 -19.66
C GLY A 332 1.63 2.71 -19.22
N ALA A 333 2.74 1.97 -19.38
CA ALA A 333 2.81 0.57 -18.96
C ALA A 333 2.68 0.44 -17.44
N THR A 334 1.62 -0.23 -16.99
CA THR A 334 1.32 -0.43 -15.58
C THR A 334 2.26 -1.45 -14.95
N MET A 335 2.44 -1.38 -13.63
CA MET A 335 3.23 -2.36 -12.87
C MET A 335 2.69 -3.78 -13.07
N ARG A 336 1.36 -3.95 -13.18
CA ARG A 336 0.76 -5.25 -13.51
C ARG A 336 1.18 -5.74 -14.89
N THR A 337 1.06 -4.89 -15.91
CA THR A 337 1.48 -5.25 -17.28
C THR A 337 2.95 -5.66 -17.30
N VAL A 338 3.83 -4.89 -16.66
CA VAL A 338 5.26 -5.19 -16.57
C VAL A 338 5.53 -6.49 -15.82
N ALA A 339 4.86 -6.73 -14.69
CA ALA A 339 5.02 -7.95 -13.89
C ALA A 339 4.56 -9.23 -14.61
N GLN A 340 3.55 -9.13 -15.48
CA GLN A 340 2.93 -10.26 -16.17
C GLN A 340 3.44 -10.47 -17.60
N HIS A 341 4.21 -9.52 -18.15
CA HIS A 341 4.69 -9.63 -19.52
C HIS A 341 5.73 -10.74 -19.66
N ALA A 342 5.45 -11.74 -20.50
CA ALA A 342 6.29 -12.93 -20.68
C ALA A 342 7.75 -12.58 -20.99
N ARG A 343 7.97 -11.56 -21.84
CA ARG A 343 9.34 -11.14 -22.16
C ARG A 343 10.08 -10.53 -20.96
N VAL A 344 9.39 -9.76 -20.12
CA VAL A 344 9.99 -9.16 -18.92
C VAL A 344 10.29 -10.25 -17.89
N GLN A 345 9.44 -11.28 -17.79
CA GLN A 345 9.67 -12.45 -16.94
C GLN A 345 10.87 -13.30 -17.42
N GLY A 346 11.10 -13.38 -18.72
CA GLY A 346 12.26 -14.08 -19.28
C GLY A 346 13.57 -13.29 -19.15
N LEU A 347 13.51 -11.96 -19.18
CA LEU A 347 14.69 -11.09 -19.13
C LEU A 347 15.39 -11.15 -17.78
N ALA A 348 16.65 -11.59 -17.75
CA ALA A 348 17.47 -11.73 -16.55
C ALA A 348 16.73 -12.45 -15.41
N ASN A 349 16.14 -13.60 -15.72
CA ASN A 349 15.27 -14.37 -14.82
C ASN A 349 14.10 -13.58 -14.24
N GLY A 350 13.63 -12.50 -14.86
CA GLY A 350 12.45 -11.77 -14.41
C GLY A 350 12.71 -10.74 -13.33
N ILE A 351 13.93 -10.23 -13.21
CA ILE A 351 14.31 -9.25 -12.17
C ILE A 351 13.36 -8.04 -12.12
N LEU A 352 13.02 -7.48 -13.29
CA LEU A 352 12.10 -6.35 -13.39
C LEU A 352 10.67 -6.76 -13.05
N ALA A 353 10.20 -7.91 -13.56
CA ALA A 353 8.87 -8.43 -13.29
C ALA A 353 8.63 -8.63 -11.78
N ARG A 354 9.61 -9.18 -11.06
CA ARG A 354 9.57 -9.33 -9.60
C ARG A 354 9.46 -8.00 -8.87
N SER A 355 10.30 -7.03 -9.25
CA SER A 355 10.28 -5.69 -8.62
C SER A 355 8.94 -4.98 -8.83
N ALA A 356 8.31 -5.14 -10.00
CA ALA A 356 7.00 -4.57 -10.30
C ALA A 356 5.87 -5.29 -9.53
N ALA A 357 5.97 -6.61 -9.35
CA ALA A 357 4.97 -7.43 -8.67
C ALA A 357 4.85 -7.16 -7.16
N VAL A 358 5.89 -6.62 -6.51
CA VAL A 358 5.86 -6.24 -5.08
C VAL A 358 5.52 -4.76 -4.84
N CYS A 359 5.24 -4.00 -5.89
CA CYS A 359 4.94 -2.57 -5.80
C CYS A 359 3.48 -2.36 -5.35
N GLY A 360 3.25 -2.14 -4.05
CA GLY A 360 1.92 -1.89 -3.49
C GLY A 360 0.97 -3.09 -3.58
N SER A 361 -0.35 -2.84 -3.46
CA SER A 361 -1.39 -3.86 -3.62
C SER A 361 -1.71 -4.13 -5.11
N PRO A 362 -2.45 -5.19 -5.46
CA PRO A 362 -2.90 -5.43 -6.84
C PRO A 362 -3.58 -4.22 -7.49
N ASN A 363 -4.39 -3.47 -6.74
CA ASN A 363 -5.07 -2.27 -7.25
C ASN A 363 -4.11 -1.13 -7.55
N ILE A 364 -3.10 -0.93 -6.69
CA ILE A 364 -2.02 0.00 -6.98
C ILE A 364 -1.30 -0.44 -8.26
N ARG A 365 -1.01 -1.74 -8.45
CA ARG A 365 -0.32 -2.22 -9.66
C ARG A 365 -1.13 -2.09 -10.95
N ASN A 366 -2.46 -2.09 -10.86
CA ASN A 366 -3.35 -1.89 -12.00
C ASN A 366 -3.28 -0.45 -12.54
N MET A 367 -2.94 0.53 -11.68
CA MET A 367 -2.92 1.94 -12.03
C MET A 367 -1.49 2.49 -12.13
N ALA A 368 -0.63 2.17 -11.16
CA ALA A 368 0.74 2.66 -11.08
C ALA A 368 1.53 2.25 -12.33
N THR A 369 2.17 3.21 -12.97
CA THR A 369 3.01 2.99 -14.15
C THR A 369 4.48 2.79 -13.76
N LEU A 370 5.21 1.99 -14.53
CA LEU A 370 6.66 1.82 -14.33
C LEU A 370 7.41 3.16 -14.43
N ALA A 371 7.11 3.95 -15.47
CA ALA A 371 7.71 5.27 -15.65
C ALA A 371 7.35 6.24 -14.51
N GLY A 372 6.10 6.22 -14.01
CA GLY A 372 5.71 7.01 -12.83
C GLY A 372 6.51 6.67 -11.58
N ASN A 373 6.85 5.39 -11.36
CA ASN A 373 7.69 4.96 -10.23
C ASN A 373 9.14 5.44 -10.36
N VAL A 374 9.67 5.51 -11.59
CA VAL A 374 10.99 6.12 -11.87
C VAL A 374 10.92 7.65 -11.72
N ALA A 375 9.88 8.28 -12.27
CA ALA A 375 9.69 9.73 -12.28
C ALA A 375 9.53 10.32 -10.88
N SER A 376 8.94 9.57 -9.93
CA SER A 376 8.81 10.02 -8.54
C SER A 376 10.17 10.20 -7.87
N ALA A 377 11.20 9.48 -8.34
CA ALA A 377 12.57 9.51 -7.83
C ALA A 377 12.64 9.29 -6.30
N LEU A 378 11.63 8.65 -5.73
CA LEU A 378 11.59 8.35 -4.30
C LEU A 378 12.67 7.32 -3.99
N PRO A 379 13.49 7.51 -2.95
CA PRO A 379 14.54 6.55 -2.58
C PRO A 379 13.99 5.15 -2.36
N SER A 380 12.74 5.03 -1.91
CA SER A 380 12.06 3.77 -1.58
C SER A 380 11.32 3.11 -2.74
N ALA A 381 11.42 3.65 -3.97
CA ALA A 381 10.81 3.04 -5.14
C ALA A 381 11.41 1.64 -5.41
N ASP A 382 10.57 0.72 -5.88
CA ASP A 382 10.92 -0.71 -5.96
C ASP A 382 11.60 -1.10 -7.28
N THR A 383 11.24 -0.45 -8.39
CA THR A 383 11.77 -0.82 -9.72
C THR A 383 13.09 -0.15 -10.12
N PRO A 384 13.48 1.05 -9.63
CA PRO A 384 14.75 1.66 -10.03
C PRO A 384 15.99 0.79 -9.80
N PRO A 385 16.17 0.05 -8.69
CA PRO A 385 17.31 -0.86 -8.54
C PRO A 385 17.37 -1.94 -9.62
N ALA A 386 16.23 -2.55 -9.97
CA ALA A 386 16.17 -3.57 -11.03
C ALA A 386 16.53 -2.98 -12.39
N LEU A 387 16.03 -1.77 -12.70
CA LEU A 387 16.36 -1.07 -13.93
C LEU A 387 17.83 -0.63 -14.00
N LEU A 388 18.43 -0.20 -12.87
CA LEU A 388 19.87 0.11 -12.78
C LEU A 388 20.72 -1.15 -13.02
N ALA A 389 20.35 -2.28 -12.42
CA ALA A 389 21.04 -3.56 -12.62
C ALA A 389 20.88 -4.10 -14.06
N LEU A 390 19.84 -3.67 -14.78
CA LEU A 390 19.60 -3.95 -16.21
C LEU A 390 20.21 -2.89 -17.15
N ASN A 391 20.91 -1.88 -16.62
CA ASN A 391 21.51 -0.80 -17.41
C ASN A 391 20.49 -0.03 -18.27
N ALA A 392 19.30 0.21 -17.71
CA ALA A 392 18.21 0.88 -18.41
C ALA A 392 18.52 2.36 -18.71
N GLN A 393 17.78 2.91 -19.67
CA GLN A 393 17.79 4.32 -20.04
C GLN A 393 16.37 4.88 -20.00
N VAL A 394 16.27 6.19 -19.78
CA VAL A 394 15.04 6.96 -19.79
C VAL A 394 15.01 7.80 -21.06
N VAL A 395 13.90 7.77 -21.79
CA VAL A 395 13.65 8.67 -22.91
C VAL A 395 12.83 9.84 -22.41
N LEU A 396 13.39 11.04 -22.50
CA LEU A 396 12.77 12.28 -22.07
C LEU A 396 12.32 13.08 -23.30
N VAL A 397 11.09 13.57 -23.26
CA VAL A 397 10.50 14.40 -24.31
C VAL A 397 10.11 15.74 -23.71
N GLY A 398 10.70 16.82 -24.22
CA GLY A 398 10.37 18.19 -23.88
C GLY A 398 10.09 19.03 -25.13
N ILE A 399 9.93 20.34 -24.94
CA ILE A 399 9.65 21.27 -26.06
C ILE A 399 10.79 21.34 -27.08
N HIS A 400 12.01 20.99 -26.67
CA HIS A 400 13.20 20.97 -27.53
C HIS A 400 13.44 19.61 -28.19
N GLY A 401 12.51 18.65 -28.05
CA GLY A 401 12.59 17.32 -28.65
C GLY A 401 12.88 16.21 -27.65
N GLU A 402 13.42 15.11 -28.17
CA GLU A 402 13.73 13.89 -27.41
C GLU A 402 15.20 13.84 -27.01
N ARG A 403 15.49 13.40 -25.78
CA ARG A 403 16.83 13.03 -25.35
C ARG A 403 16.83 11.74 -24.53
N LEU A 404 17.93 11.01 -24.63
CA LEU A 404 18.16 9.75 -23.92
C LEU A 404 19.05 10.00 -22.71
N VAL A 405 18.67 9.44 -21.55
CA VAL A 405 19.41 9.58 -20.29
C VAL A 405 19.67 8.21 -19.67
N PRO A 406 20.94 7.82 -19.44
CA PRO A 406 21.26 6.65 -18.62
C PRO A 406 20.61 6.74 -17.24
N LEU A 407 19.97 5.66 -16.79
CA LEU A 407 19.22 5.70 -15.53
C LEU A 407 20.12 5.96 -14.31
N ASP A 408 21.39 5.56 -14.36
CA ASP A 408 22.38 5.84 -13.32
C ASP A 408 22.69 7.34 -13.14
N SER A 409 22.41 8.14 -14.17
CA SER A 409 22.58 9.59 -14.21
C SER A 409 21.25 10.32 -14.05
N PHE A 410 20.13 9.61 -13.93
CA PHE A 410 18.80 10.21 -13.88
C PHE A 410 18.47 10.81 -12.50
N PHE A 411 18.87 10.14 -11.42
CA PHE A 411 18.53 10.54 -10.05
C PHE A 411 19.59 11.48 -9.46
N VAL A 412 19.18 12.68 -9.01
CA VAL A 412 20.10 13.71 -8.47
C VAL A 412 19.81 14.07 -7.00
N GLY A 413 18.81 13.42 -6.40
CA GLY A 413 18.48 13.57 -4.99
C GLY A 413 17.12 12.97 -4.64
N PRO A 414 16.71 13.08 -3.37
CA PRO A 414 15.49 12.46 -2.88
C PRO A 414 14.26 13.07 -3.54
N ALA A 415 13.62 12.29 -4.40
CA ALA A 415 12.55 12.70 -5.30
C ALA A 415 12.89 13.96 -6.10
N ARG A 416 14.11 13.95 -6.67
CA ARG A 416 14.60 14.85 -7.71
C ARG A 416 15.32 14.04 -8.79
N SER A 417 15.13 14.42 -10.03
CA SER A 417 15.81 13.84 -11.20
C SER A 417 16.39 14.95 -12.07
N VAL A 418 17.17 14.59 -13.09
CA VAL A 418 17.66 15.50 -14.14
C VAL A 418 16.56 16.00 -15.08
N ARG A 419 15.33 15.51 -14.89
CA ARG A 419 14.17 15.91 -15.66
C ARG A 419 13.79 17.34 -15.29
N GLU A 420 13.63 18.18 -16.29
CA GLU A 420 13.05 19.50 -16.11
C GLU A 420 11.56 19.44 -16.45
N ARG A 421 11.12 20.24 -17.42
CA ARG A 421 9.75 20.28 -17.95
C ARG A 421 9.53 19.23 -19.04
N GLU A 422 10.03 18.02 -18.80
CA GLU A 422 10.02 16.91 -19.77
C GLU A 422 9.14 15.75 -19.27
N ILE A 423 8.65 14.93 -20.21
CA ILE A 423 7.89 13.71 -19.97
C ILE A 423 8.84 12.53 -20.12
N ILE A 424 8.77 11.54 -19.22
CA ILE A 424 9.31 10.22 -19.55
C ILE A 424 8.36 9.60 -20.56
N SER A 425 8.77 9.42 -21.82
CA SER A 425 7.93 8.78 -22.83
C SER A 425 8.05 7.25 -22.78
N GLU A 426 9.25 6.75 -22.50
CA GLU A 426 9.54 5.33 -22.35
C GLU A 426 10.82 5.07 -21.54
N LEU A 427 10.96 3.83 -21.08
CA LEU A 427 12.19 3.24 -20.57
C LEU A 427 12.74 2.26 -21.61
N ARG A 428 14.06 2.25 -21.82
CA ARG A 428 14.74 1.32 -22.72
C ARG A 428 15.68 0.41 -21.94
N ILE A 429 15.61 -0.90 -22.18
CA ILE A 429 16.51 -1.89 -21.58
C ILE A 429 17.30 -2.58 -22.70
N PRO A 430 18.65 -2.57 -22.66
CA PRO A 430 19.46 -3.11 -23.74
C PRO A 430 19.39 -4.63 -23.77
N LEU A 431 18.90 -5.23 -24.86
CA LEU A 431 18.78 -6.69 -24.99
C LEU A 431 20.14 -7.35 -25.23
N ALA A 432 21.02 -6.71 -26.02
CA ALA A 432 22.33 -7.27 -26.37
C ALA A 432 23.22 -7.52 -25.14
N SER A 433 23.21 -6.62 -24.16
CA SER A 433 23.98 -6.80 -22.91
C SER A 433 23.21 -7.58 -21.84
N SER A 434 22.03 -8.12 -22.18
CA SER A 434 21.17 -8.86 -21.26
C SER A 434 21.10 -10.36 -21.55
N ASP A 435 21.70 -10.82 -22.65
CA ASP A 435 21.76 -12.23 -22.97
C ASP A 435 22.63 -12.98 -21.96
N GLY A 436 22.15 -14.16 -21.52
CA GLY A 436 22.79 -14.95 -20.46
C GLY A 436 22.85 -14.30 -19.07
N LEU A 437 22.38 -13.05 -18.90
CA LEU A 437 22.30 -12.43 -17.57
C LEU A 437 21.33 -13.20 -16.69
N ARG A 438 21.73 -13.39 -15.44
CA ARG A 438 20.88 -13.95 -14.40
C ARG A 438 20.61 -12.90 -13.34
N GLY A 439 19.35 -12.67 -13.04
CA GLY A 439 18.95 -11.59 -12.15
C GLY A 439 18.30 -12.09 -10.86
N GLY A 440 18.49 -11.33 -9.78
CA GLY A 440 17.86 -11.53 -8.49
C GLY A 440 17.34 -10.21 -7.92
N PHE A 441 16.19 -10.26 -7.24
CA PHE A 441 15.60 -9.09 -6.61
C PHE A 441 15.01 -9.47 -5.25
N TYR A 442 15.37 -8.72 -4.22
CA TYR A 442 14.86 -8.95 -2.87
C TYR A 442 14.40 -7.65 -2.23
N LYS A 443 13.23 -7.69 -1.59
CA LYS A 443 12.61 -6.58 -0.86
C LYS A 443 12.38 -6.97 0.59
N ILE A 444 12.73 -6.06 1.49
CA ILE A 444 12.42 -6.12 2.91
C ILE A 444 11.46 -4.98 3.22
N GLY A 445 10.27 -5.31 3.69
CA GLY A 445 9.25 -4.38 4.20
C GLY A 445 8.63 -4.92 5.49
N ARG A 446 7.76 -4.15 6.14
CA ARG A 446 7.00 -4.63 7.32
C ARG A 446 5.93 -5.65 6.93
N THR A 447 5.34 -5.45 5.75
CA THR A 447 4.42 -6.39 5.09
C THR A 447 4.82 -6.53 3.62
N THR A 448 4.19 -7.45 2.90
CA THR A 448 4.44 -7.70 1.47
C THR A 448 4.14 -6.49 0.58
N GLU A 449 3.20 -5.64 0.98
CA GLU A 449 2.71 -4.50 0.19
C GLU A 449 3.26 -3.15 0.67
N ASP A 450 3.98 -3.12 1.80
CA ASP A 450 4.52 -1.88 2.36
C ASP A 450 5.67 -1.33 1.50
N ILE A 451 5.97 -0.05 1.71
CA ILE A 451 7.14 0.61 1.15
C ILE A 451 8.41 -0.05 1.69
N SER A 452 9.39 -0.20 0.80
CA SER A 452 10.67 -0.84 1.11
C SER A 452 11.42 -0.19 2.28
N ILE A 453 11.81 -1.02 3.25
CA ILE A 453 12.87 -0.72 4.22
C ILE A 453 14.22 -0.83 3.52
N VAL A 454 14.41 -1.89 2.73
CA VAL A 454 15.54 -2.11 1.84
C VAL A 454 15.04 -2.90 0.64
N ASN A 455 15.49 -2.55 -0.56
CA ASN A 455 15.40 -3.43 -1.71
C ASN A 455 16.77 -3.52 -2.41
N ALA A 456 17.05 -4.67 -3.01
CA ALA A 456 18.31 -4.97 -3.67
C ALA A 456 18.05 -5.73 -4.97
N ALA A 457 18.80 -5.37 -6.01
CA ALA A 457 18.76 -5.97 -7.33
C ALA A 457 20.18 -6.32 -7.77
N ALA A 458 20.38 -7.55 -8.25
CA ALA A 458 21.66 -8.00 -8.76
C ALA A 458 21.48 -8.67 -10.14
N THR A 459 22.38 -8.40 -11.06
CA THR A 459 22.55 -9.18 -12.29
C THR A 459 23.96 -9.76 -12.34
N LEU A 460 24.07 -11.03 -12.72
CA LEU A 460 25.33 -11.75 -12.86
C LEU A 460 25.41 -12.36 -14.26
N LEU A 461 26.58 -12.27 -14.87
CA LEU A 461 27.01 -13.16 -15.95
C LEU A 461 28.02 -14.13 -15.35
N MET A 462 27.87 -15.42 -15.65
CA MET A 462 28.74 -16.46 -15.10
C MET A 462 29.26 -17.37 -16.20
N LYS A 463 30.52 -17.76 -16.07
CA LYS A 463 31.19 -18.75 -16.93
C LYS A 463 32.03 -19.65 -16.04
N ASP A 464 31.87 -20.97 -16.21
CA ASP A 464 32.63 -21.99 -15.46
C ASP A 464 32.57 -21.79 -13.93
N GLY A 465 31.39 -21.44 -13.42
CA GLY A 465 31.15 -21.21 -11.98
C GLY A 465 31.70 -19.88 -11.42
N ARG A 466 32.32 -19.05 -12.26
CA ARG A 466 32.87 -17.74 -11.89
C ARG A 466 32.05 -16.60 -12.47
N ILE A 467 31.99 -15.50 -11.74
CA ILE A 467 31.29 -14.28 -12.14
C ILE A 467 32.17 -13.49 -13.09
N THR A 468 31.69 -13.23 -14.31
CA THR A 468 32.42 -12.48 -15.34
C THR A 468 31.92 -11.05 -15.49
N ALA A 469 30.67 -10.80 -15.12
CA ALA A 469 30.11 -9.46 -14.99
C ALA A 469 29.10 -9.42 -13.85
N ALA A 470 29.03 -8.30 -13.15
CA ALA A 470 28.07 -8.09 -12.08
C ALA A 470 27.55 -6.65 -12.11
N ARG A 471 26.25 -6.47 -11.85
CA ARG A 471 25.69 -5.18 -11.43
C ARG A 471 24.90 -5.37 -10.15
N LEU A 472 25.03 -4.42 -9.24
CA LEU A 472 24.39 -4.46 -7.93
C LEU A 472 23.85 -3.08 -7.59
N ALA A 473 22.54 -2.99 -7.42
CA ALA A 473 21.86 -1.75 -7.05
C ALA A 473 20.95 -1.94 -5.84
N LEU A 474 20.83 -0.89 -5.03
CA LEU A 474 19.94 -0.86 -3.88
C LEU A 474 19.07 0.40 -3.87
N GLY A 475 17.91 0.29 -3.25
CA GLY A 475 17.03 1.40 -2.90
C GLY A 475 16.72 1.42 -1.40
N ALA A 476 16.14 2.53 -0.95
CA ALA A 476 15.78 2.85 0.44
C ALA A 476 16.98 2.95 1.43
N VAL A 477 18.21 2.96 0.92
CA VAL A 477 19.46 2.90 1.72
C VAL A 477 20.40 4.09 1.49
N ALA A 478 19.97 5.06 0.68
CA ALA A 478 20.65 6.33 0.41
C ALA A 478 19.64 7.36 -0.14
N PRO A 479 20.03 8.63 -0.37
CA PRO A 479 19.13 9.65 -0.93
C PRO A 479 18.64 9.39 -2.36
N ILE A 480 19.28 8.47 -3.10
CA ILE A 480 18.87 7.99 -4.42
C ILE A 480 19.09 6.47 -4.50
N PRO A 481 18.37 5.75 -5.38
CA PRO A 481 18.78 4.40 -5.77
C PRO A 481 20.21 4.45 -6.33
N LEU A 482 21.09 3.56 -5.87
CA LEU A 482 22.50 3.59 -6.27
C LEU A 482 23.03 2.22 -6.67
N ARG A 483 24.03 2.24 -7.55
CA ARG A 483 24.89 1.09 -7.82
C ARG A 483 26.07 1.06 -6.85
N VAL A 484 26.37 -0.10 -6.29
CA VAL A 484 27.49 -0.30 -5.36
C VAL A 484 28.69 -0.80 -6.17
N VAL A 485 29.35 0.12 -6.88
CA VAL A 485 30.39 -0.23 -7.88
C VAL A 485 31.56 -0.99 -7.25
N ARG A 486 31.96 -0.69 -6.01
CA ARG A 486 33.05 -1.46 -5.37
C ARG A 486 32.64 -2.91 -5.10
N ALA A 487 31.38 -3.15 -4.76
CA ALA A 487 30.83 -4.51 -4.61
C ALA A 487 30.75 -5.24 -5.96
N GLU A 488 30.38 -4.55 -7.05
CA GLU A 488 30.39 -5.11 -8.41
C GLU A 488 31.81 -5.56 -8.80
N VAL A 489 32.82 -4.72 -8.57
CA VAL A 489 34.23 -5.06 -8.83
C VAL A 489 34.70 -6.24 -7.98
N ALA A 490 34.30 -6.30 -6.71
CA ALA A 490 34.66 -7.41 -5.82
C ALA A 490 34.05 -8.76 -6.23
N LEU A 491 32.93 -8.76 -6.97
CA LEU A 491 32.30 -9.98 -7.49
C LEU A 491 33.04 -10.54 -8.71
N ILE A 492 33.62 -9.69 -9.56
CA ILE A 492 34.22 -10.11 -10.83
C ILE A 492 35.43 -11.03 -10.59
N GLY A 493 35.45 -12.16 -11.30
CA GLY A 493 36.48 -13.20 -11.19
C GLY A 493 36.25 -14.18 -10.04
N GLN A 494 35.35 -13.88 -9.10
CA GLN A 494 35.09 -14.73 -7.93
C GLN A 494 34.09 -15.85 -8.24
N PRO A 495 34.15 -16.99 -7.51
CA PRO A 495 33.11 -18.01 -7.58
C PRO A 495 31.79 -17.49 -6.97
N ALA A 496 30.67 -17.89 -7.55
CA ALA A 496 29.34 -17.54 -7.05
C ALA A 496 28.93 -18.43 -5.86
N ILE A 497 29.55 -18.19 -4.70
CA ILE A 497 29.33 -18.96 -3.46
C ILE A 497 29.03 -18.06 -2.27
N GLU A 498 28.55 -18.66 -1.19
CA GLU A 498 28.11 -17.95 0.01
C GLU A 498 29.21 -17.07 0.64
N GLU A 499 30.47 -17.54 0.62
CA GLU A 499 31.61 -16.78 1.14
C GLU A 499 31.79 -15.44 0.39
N THR A 500 31.78 -15.51 -0.95
CA THR A 500 31.86 -14.33 -1.82
C THR A 500 30.71 -13.35 -1.52
N PHE A 501 29.49 -13.87 -1.36
CA PHE A 501 28.33 -13.02 -1.11
C PHE A 501 28.37 -12.36 0.27
N ARG A 502 28.96 -13.03 1.27
CA ARG A 502 29.16 -12.45 2.61
C ARG A 502 30.17 -11.31 2.58
N GLN A 503 31.29 -11.47 1.89
CA GLN A 503 32.29 -10.42 1.73
C GLN A 503 31.71 -9.18 1.04
N VAL A 504 30.92 -9.41 -0.01
CA VAL A 504 30.22 -8.34 -0.74
C VAL A 504 29.17 -7.65 0.13
N ALA A 505 28.48 -8.38 1.01
CA ALA A 505 27.53 -7.79 1.94
C ALA A 505 28.18 -6.80 2.92
N GLU A 506 29.42 -7.04 3.37
CA GLU A 506 30.15 -6.08 4.20
C GLU A 506 30.49 -4.79 3.43
N ILE A 507 30.96 -4.90 2.18
CA ILE A 507 31.21 -3.73 1.31
C ILE A 507 29.94 -2.88 1.16
N VAL A 508 28.79 -3.52 0.96
CA VAL A 508 27.50 -2.84 0.85
C VAL A 508 27.16 -2.10 2.15
N ARG A 509 27.34 -2.73 3.32
CA ARG A 509 27.06 -2.10 4.63
C ARG A 509 27.91 -0.83 4.84
N ASP A 510 29.14 -0.84 4.36
CA ASP A 510 30.07 0.28 4.45
C ASP A 510 29.74 1.41 3.47
N GLU A 511 29.04 1.14 2.36
CA GLU A 511 28.67 2.15 1.35
C GLU A 511 27.32 2.79 1.60
N VAL A 512 26.35 2.06 2.16
CA VAL A 512 25.00 2.61 2.37
C VAL A 512 24.98 3.73 3.41
N ARG A 513 24.11 4.71 3.20
CA ARG A 513 23.91 5.89 4.08
C ARG A 513 22.42 6.07 4.39
N PRO A 514 21.78 5.09 5.07
CA PRO A 514 20.35 5.15 5.36
C PRO A 514 20.01 6.18 6.44
N ILE A 515 18.78 6.69 6.39
CA ILE A 515 18.20 7.56 7.42
C ILE A 515 17.41 6.75 8.47
N ASN A 516 17.11 7.38 9.61
CA ASN A 516 16.06 6.91 10.51
C ASN A 516 14.72 7.47 10.04
N ASP A 517 13.68 6.65 10.03
CA ASP A 517 12.29 7.08 9.82
C ASP A 517 11.32 6.16 10.56
N GLN A 518 10.03 6.48 10.50
CA GLN A 518 8.95 5.69 11.10
C GLN A 518 8.90 4.20 10.71
N ARG A 519 9.64 3.75 9.68
CA ARG A 519 9.67 2.35 9.25
C ARG A 519 10.81 1.57 9.85
N ALA A 520 12.00 2.18 9.94
CA ALA A 520 13.19 1.51 10.45
C ALA A 520 14.29 2.50 10.83
N SER A 521 15.14 2.09 11.76
CA SER A 521 16.38 2.79 12.08
C SER A 521 17.41 2.64 10.95
N ALA A 522 18.32 3.61 10.85
CA ALA A 522 19.46 3.59 9.95
C ALA A 522 20.37 2.37 10.20
N ALA A 523 20.57 2.00 11.48
CA ALA A 523 21.34 0.82 11.86
C ALA A 523 20.69 -0.47 11.34
N TYR A 524 19.36 -0.61 11.50
CA TYR A 524 18.62 -1.75 10.97
C TYR A 524 18.69 -1.81 9.45
N ARG A 525 18.47 -0.69 8.75
CA ARG A 525 18.60 -0.60 7.28
C ARG A 525 19.99 -1.00 6.81
N ARG A 526 21.05 -0.55 7.49
CA ARG A 526 22.43 -0.93 7.16
C ARG A 526 22.62 -2.45 7.27
N SER A 527 22.24 -3.05 8.40
CA SER A 527 22.33 -4.51 8.57
C SER A 527 21.54 -5.27 7.49
N MET A 528 20.30 -4.85 7.25
CA MET A 528 19.40 -5.45 6.26
C MET A 528 19.83 -5.23 4.81
N SER A 529 20.67 -4.23 4.53
CA SER A 529 21.29 -4.04 3.20
C SER A 529 22.17 -5.24 2.84
N GLY A 530 22.98 -5.73 3.78
CA GLY A 530 23.78 -6.93 3.57
C GLY A 530 22.90 -8.16 3.32
N VAL A 531 21.86 -8.35 4.12
CA VAL A 531 20.92 -9.50 3.97
C VAL A 531 20.21 -9.47 2.62
N ALA A 532 19.67 -8.31 2.22
CA ALA A 532 18.95 -8.16 0.96
C ALA A 532 19.87 -8.44 -0.25
N VAL A 533 21.11 -7.95 -0.22
CA VAL A 533 22.08 -8.20 -1.29
C VAL A 533 22.48 -9.66 -1.38
N THR A 534 22.79 -10.32 -0.26
CA THR A 534 23.12 -11.75 -0.26
C THR A 534 21.98 -12.56 -0.88
N ARG A 535 20.72 -12.27 -0.53
CA ARG A 535 19.54 -12.94 -1.11
C ARG A 535 19.38 -12.67 -2.60
N ALA A 536 19.55 -11.43 -3.03
CA ALA A 536 19.50 -11.08 -4.45
C ALA A 536 20.61 -11.80 -5.25
N LEU A 537 21.83 -11.89 -4.71
CA LEU A 537 22.94 -12.61 -5.34
C LEU A 537 22.69 -14.12 -5.40
N ARG A 538 22.17 -14.73 -4.32
CA ARG A 538 21.76 -16.14 -4.34
C ARG A 538 20.71 -16.42 -5.40
N GLN A 539 19.68 -15.58 -5.52
CA GLN A 539 18.68 -15.71 -6.58
C GLN A 539 19.31 -15.63 -7.97
N ALA A 540 20.18 -14.64 -8.21
CA ALA A 540 20.89 -14.50 -9.49
C ALA A 540 21.80 -15.71 -9.79
N ALA A 541 22.44 -16.29 -8.77
CA ALA A 541 23.29 -17.47 -8.91
C ALA A 541 22.51 -18.79 -9.06
N GLY A 542 21.21 -18.80 -8.72
CA GLY A 542 20.41 -20.04 -8.63
C GLY A 542 20.68 -20.84 -7.36
N LEU A 543 21.03 -20.17 -6.28
CA LEU A 543 21.34 -20.71 -4.96
C LEU A 543 20.31 -20.26 -3.91
N ALA A 544 19.13 -19.82 -4.35
CA ALA A 544 18.06 -19.40 -3.44
C ALA A 544 17.60 -20.58 -2.58
N GLN A 545 17.44 -20.34 -1.28
CA GLN A 545 16.90 -21.35 -0.37
C GLN A 545 15.36 -21.34 -0.39
N PRO A 546 14.71 -22.41 0.10
CA PRO A 546 13.26 -22.43 0.28
C PRO A 546 12.78 -21.20 1.07
N GLY A 547 11.84 -20.44 0.49
CA GLY A 547 11.32 -19.18 1.06
C GLY A 547 12.08 -17.92 0.65
N GLU A 548 13.26 -18.05 0.02
CA GLU A 548 13.94 -16.95 -0.70
C GLU A 548 13.60 -16.96 -2.19
N GLU A 549 13.02 -18.05 -2.68
CA GLU A 549 12.49 -18.18 -4.02
C GLU A 549 11.33 -17.21 -4.27
N TRP A 550 11.32 -16.62 -5.46
CA TRP A 550 10.19 -15.84 -5.91
C TRP A 550 9.00 -16.77 -6.20
N ARG A 551 7.90 -16.56 -5.47
CA ARG A 551 6.60 -17.13 -5.83
C ARG A 551 5.80 -16.03 -6.51
N HIS A 552 5.34 -16.27 -7.73
CA HIS A 552 4.36 -15.38 -8.36
C HIS A 552 3.16 -15.26 -7.42
N ALA A 553 2.86 -14.04 -7.00
CA ALA A 553 1.69 -13.71 -6.18
C ALA A 553 0.41 -13.80 -7.00
#